data_AF-A0A851HFP4-F1
#
_entry.id   AF-A0A851HFP4-F1
#
_cell.length_a   1.000
_cell.length_b   1.000
_cell.length_c   1.000
_cell.angle_alpha   90.00
_cell.angle_beta   90.00
_cell.angle_gamma   90.00
#
_symmetry.space_group_name_H-M   'P 1'
#
loop_
_entity.id
_entity.type
_entity.pdbx_description
1 polymer ?
#
loop_
_entity_poly.entity_id
_entity_poly.type
_entity_poly.pdbx_seq_one_letter_code
_entity_poly.pdbx_strand_id
1 'polypeptide(L)'
;MADINIPGKPSSVDPELHNPEDQPTRPEQDAPSPGKADQSAPAVRSATGQQVGSDEDSPRAQADMYLTTSQGARVRDTHRSLKAGERGPTLLQDHHLREKITSRLKPSVQHP
;
A
#
# COMPACT_ATOMS: atom_id res chain seq x y z
N MET A 1 -30.75 -23.11 13.41
CA MET A 1 -30.07 -22.12 12.54
C MET A 1 -28.67 -21.95 13.07
N ALA A 2 -27.62 -22.17 12.27
CA ALA A 2 -26.26 -21.87 12.69
C ALA A 2 -26.03 -20.35 12.67
N ASP A 3 -25.46 -19.80 13.73
CA ASP A 3 -25.13 -18.39 13.85
C ASP A 3 -24.07 -18.02 12.79
N ILE A 4 -24.48 -17.22 11.80
CA ILE A 4 -23.58 -16.71 10.76
C ILE A 4 -22.74 -15.60 11.37
N ASN A 5 -21.46 -15.90 11.60
CA ASN A 5 -20.50 -14.89 12.06
C ASN A 5 -20.10 -13.99 10.87
N ILE A 6 -20.57 -12.74 10.87
CA ILE A 6 -20.28 -11.76 9.82
C ILE A 6 -19.04 -10.95 10.24
N PRO A 7 -17.90 -11.07 9.51
CA PRO A 7 -16.69 -10.33 9.85
C PRO A 7 -16.93 -8.81 9.75
N GLY A 8 -16.42 -8.06 10.73
CA GLY A 8 -16.52 -6.59 10.73
C GLY A 8 -17.86 -6.02 11.18
N LYS A 9 -18.71 -6.81 11.87
CA LYS A 9 -19.94 -6.30 12.49
C LYS A 9 -19.59 -5.09 13.38
N PRO A 10 -20.24 -3.93 13.23
CA PRO A 10 -19.96 -2.76 14.07
C PRO A 10 -20.15 -3.09 15.56
N SER A 11 -19.55 -2.29 16.44
CA SER A 11 -19.77 -2.44 17.88
C SER A 11 -21.27 -2.34 18.18
N SER A 12 -21.77 -3.21 19.06
CA SER A 12 -23.19 -3.22 19.46
C SER A 12 -23.47 -2.22 20.59
N VAL A 13 -22.48 -1.41 20.96
CA VAL A 13 -22.69 -0.33 21.91
C VAL A 13 -23.55 0.71 21.19
N ASP A 14 -24.83 0.76 21.56
CA ASP A 14 -25.67 1.91 21.25
C ASP A 14 -24.92 3.13 21.80
N PRO A 15 -24.70 4.21 21.03
CA PRO A 15 -24.35 5.47 21.64
C PRO A 15 -25.54 5.79 22.54
N GLU A 16 -25.41 5.53 23.84
CA GLU A 16 -26.45 5.81 24.81
C GLU A 16 -26.97 7.20 24.50
N LEU A 17 -28.30 7.34 24.44
CA LEU A 17 -29.00 8.61 24.49
C LEU A 17 -28.53 9.32 25.77
N HIS A 18 -27.35 9.95 25.70
CA HIS A 18 -26.77 10.68 26.80
C HIS A 18 -27.70 11.85 27.04
N ASN A 19 -28.31 11.87 28.22
CA ASN A 19 -28.96 13.06 28.72
C ASN A 19 -27.87 14.15 28.72
N PRO A 20 -28.06 15.31 28.07
CA PRO A 20 -27.00 16.29 27.83
C PRO A 20 -26.36 16.87 29.11
N GLU A 21 -26.91 16.53 30.29
CA GLU A 21 -26.50 16.99 31.61
C GLU A 21 -25.45 16.08 32.28
N ASP A 22 -25.22 14.86 31.78
CA ASP A 22 -24.27 13.88 32.33
C ASP A 22 -22.92 13.86 31.59
N GLN A 23 -22.56 14.94 30.87
CA GLN A 23 -21.25 14.97 30.19
C GLN A 23 -20.12 15.06 31.23
N PRO A 24 -19.23 14.05 31.34
CA PRO A 24 -18.08 14.13 32.22
C PRO A 24 -17.17 15.26 31.72
N THR A 25 -17.00 16.29 32.54
CA THR A 25 -16.13 17.46 32.27
C THR A 25 -14.64 17.13 32.24
N ARG A 26 -14.28 15.84 32.27
CA ARG A 26 -12.90 15.33 32.27
C ARG A 26 -12.67 14.48 31.02
N PRO A 27 -11.66 14.78 30.20
CA PRO A 27 -11.37 14.04 28.95
C PRO A 27 -10.79 12.62 29.17
N GLU A 28 -11.08 11.97 30.29
CA GLU A 28 -10.48 10.67 30.66
C GLU A 28 -11.33 9.44 30.31
N GLN A 29 -12.42 9.56 29.56
CA GLN A 29 -13.32 8.40 29.37
C GLN A 29 -13.83 8.13 27.95
N ASP A 30 -13.21 8.73 26.93
CA ASP A 30 -13.44 8.37 25.52
C ASP A 30 -12.22 7.66 24.92
N ALA A 31 -11.59 6.76 25.68
CA ALA A 31 -10.63 5.84 25.06
C ALA A 31 -11.40 4.99 24.03
N PRO A 32 -10.92 4.89 22.77
CA PRO A 32 -11.59 4.07 21.77
C PRO A 32 -11.75 2.65 22.33
N SER A 33 -12.97 2.12 22.26
CA SER A 33 -13.27 0.78 22.75
C SER A 33 -12.27 -0.24 22.18
N PRO A 34 -11.80 -1.21 22.98
CA PRO A 34 -10.90 -2.24 22.48
C PRO A 34 -11.56 -2.99 21.31
N GLY A 35 -10.80 -3.25 20.26
CA GLY A 35 -11.27 -4.01 19.10
C GLY A 35 -11.71 -5.42 19.49
N LYS A 36 -12.65 -5.99 18.73
CA LYS A 36 -13.13 -7.37 18.93
C LYS A 36 -12.05 -8.39 18.58
N ALA A 37 -12.21 -9.63 19.05
CA ALA A 37 -11.27 -10.71 18.78
C ALA A 37 -11.08 -11.04 17.27
N ASP A 38 -12.07 -10.71 16.42
CA ASP A 38 -12.01 -10.86 14.96
C ASP A 38 -11.42 -9.63 14.24
N GLN A 39 -11.09 -8.56 14.97
CA GLN A 39 -10.52 -7.33 14.43
C GLN A 39 -9.00 -7.31 14.63
N SER A 40 -8.27 -7.87 13.66
CA SER A 40 -6.80 -7.81 13.62
C SER A 40 -6.31 -6.78 12.60
N ALA A 41 -5.10 -6.27 12.79
CA ALA A 41 -4.44 -5.46 11.77
C ALA A 41 -4.27 -6.25 10.46
N PRO A 42 -4.32 -5.57 9.29
CA PRO A 42 -4.02 -6.22 8.00
C PRO A 42 -2.61 -6.80 7.98
N ALA A 43 -2.42 -7.88 7.22
CA ALA A 43 -1.09 -8.43 6.98
C ALA A 43 -0.19 -7.42 6.26
N VAL A 44 1.06 -7.28 6.71
CA VAL A 44 2.06 -6.42 6.07
C VAL A 44 2.45 -7.01 4.72
N ARG A 45 2.11 -6.30 3.64
CA ARG A 45 2.35 -6.74 2.26
C ARG A 45 2.97 -5.63 1.43
N SER A 46 3.74 -6.01 0.42
CA SER A 46 4.25 -5.07 -0.57
C SER A 46 3.14 -4.56 -1.50
N ALA A 47 3.45 -3.60 -2.36
CA ALA A 47 2.53 -3.11 -3.40
C ALA A 47 2.07 -4.21 -4.38
N THR A 48 2.81 -5.31 -4.50
CA THR A 48 2.45 -6.47 -5.33
C THR A 48 1.74 -7.57 -4.55
N GLY A 49 1.43 -7.34 -3.27
CA GLY A 49 0.73 -8.31 -2.41
C GLY A 49 1.60 -9.44 -1.86
N GLN A 50 2.93 -9.36 -2.04
CA GLN A 50 3.87 -10.29 -1.44
C GLN A 50 4.02 -10.05 0.06
N GLN A 51 4.15 -11.13 0.82
CA GLN A 51 4.43 -11.04 2.25
C GLN A 51 5.82 -10.46 2.46
N VAL A 52 5.93 -9.47 3.34
CA VAL A 52 7.21 -8.89 3.75
C VAL A 52 7.61 -9.61 5.04
N GLY A 53 8.55 -10.55 4.94
CA GLY A 53 8.81 -11.55 5.99
C GLY A 53 9.90 -11.15 6.99
N SER A 54 10.73 -10.17 6.65
CA SER A 54 11.84 -9.71 7.48
C SER A 54 12.07 -8.20 7.34
N ASP A 55 12.77 -7.59 8.30
CA ASP A 55 13.15 -6.16 8.24
C ASP A 55 14.10 -5.84 7.07
N GLU A 56 14.77 -6.86 6.53
CA GLU A 56 15.65 -6.77 5.35
C GLU A 56 14.86 -6.70 4.03
N ASP A 57 13.61 -7.21 4.03
CA ASP A 57 12.73 -7.17 2.87
C ASP A 57 12.12 -5.77 2.75
N SER A 58 12.79 -4.88 2.03
CA SER A 58 12.19 -3.57 1.75
C SER A 58 10.84 -3.76 1.03
N PRO A 59 9.71 -3.23 1.56
CA PRO A 59 8.40 -3.36 0.92
C PRO A 59 8.33 -2.66 -0.44
N ARG A 60 9.36 -1.88 -0.79
CA ARG A 60 9.54 -1.19 -2.07
C ARG A 60 10.40 -1.96 -3.06
N ALA A 61 11.10 -3.02 -2.63
CA ALA A 61 11.89 -3.86 -3.51
C ALA A 61 11.00 -4.73 -4.41
N GLN A 62 11.53 -5.11 -5.58
CA GLN A 62 10.91 -6.15 -6.39
C GLN A 62 11.18 -7.52 -5.77
N ALA A 63 10.16 -8.36 -5.72
CA ALA A 63 10.20 -9.65 -5.02
C ALA A 63 10.42 -10.86 -5.94
N ASP A 64 10.40 -10.67 -7.26
CA ASP A 64 10.39 -11.76 -8.24
C ASP A 64 11.76 -11.88 -8.95
N MET A 65 12.03 -13.04 -9.55
CA MET A 65 13.36 -13.33 -10.14
C MET A 65 13.66 -12.55 -11.42
N TYR A 66 12.61 -12.01 -12.06
CA TYR A 66 12.73 -11.24 -13.28
C TYR A 66 12.55 -9.76 -12.99
N LEU A 67 13.41 -8.94 -13.60
CA LEU A 67 13.22 -7.51 -13.59
C LEU A 67 11.92 -7.17 -14.34
N THR A 68 11.06 -6.39 -13.69
CA THR A 68 9.78 -5.96 -14.26
C THR A 68 9.64 -4.45 -14.25
N THR A 69 8.72 -3.94 -15.08
CA THR A 69 8.18 -2.60 -14.91
C THR A 69 7.33 -2.52 -13.64
N SER A 70 6.98 -1.31 -13.20
CA SER A 70 6.04 -1.05 -12.10
C SER A 70 4.65 -1.67 -12.32
N GLN A 71 4.29 -1.96 -13.58
CA GLN A 71 3.05 -2.66 -13.94
C GLN A 71 3.24 -4.19 -14.05
N GLY A 72 4.43 -4.71 -13.75
CA GLY A 72 4.72 -6.14 -13.75
C GLY A 72 5.11 -6.74 -15.11
N ALA A 73 5.31 -5.92 -16.15
CA ALA A 73 5.77 -6.43 -17.45
C ALA A 73 7.26 -6.77 -17.39
N ARG A 74 7.64 -7.96 -17.85
CA ARG A 74 9.05 -8.40 -17.86
C ARG A 74 9.90 -7.54 -18.77
N VAL A 75 11.05 -7.11 -18.25
CA VAL A 75 12.07 -6.36 -18.98
C VAL A 75 13.10 -7.34 -19.53
N ARG A 76 13.32 -7.32 -20.85
CA ARG A 76 14.28 -8.22 -21.53
C ARG A 76 15.66 -7.60 -21.70
N ASP A 77 15.74 -6.29 -21.88
CA ASP A 77 16.98 -5.53 -22.05
C ASP A 77 16.86 -4.21 -21.28
N THR A 78 17.89 -3.88 -20.50
CA THR A 78 17.97 -2.67 -19.66
C THR A 78 19.06 -1.71 -20.11
N HIS A 79 19.89 -2.13 -21.07
CA HIS A 79 21.07 -1.42 -21.52
C HIS A 79 20.84 -0.67 -22.83
N ARG A 80 19.76 -0.99 -23.56
CA ARG A 80 19.42 -0.37 -24.84
C ARG A 80 18.02 0.23 -24.81
N SER A 81 17.88 1.40 -25.42
CA SER A 81 16.57 1.99 -25.73
C SER A 81 16.03 1.43 -27.05
N LEU A 82 14.71 1.46 -27.20
CA LEU A 82 14.05 1.22 -28.49
C LEU A 82 14.31 2.39 -29.44
N LYS A 83 14.82 2.09 -30.63
CA LYS A 83 15.25 3.08 -31.63
C LYS A 83 14.72 2.77 -33.02
N ALA A 84 14.58 3.79 -33.86
CA ALA A 84 14.32 3.63 -35.29
C ALA A 84 15.60 3.19 -36.04
N GLY A 85 16.00 1.93 -35.87
CA GLY A 85 17.25 1.38 -36.37
C GLY A 85 18.40 1.47 -35.36
N GLU A 86 19.52 0.80 -35.64
CA GLU A 86 20.61 0.59 -34.66
C GLU A 86 21.24 1.90 -34.13
N ARG A 87 21.41 2.89 -35.02
CA ARG A 87 21.94 4.23 -34.67
C ARG A 87 20.89 5.33 -34.87
N GLY A 88 19.61 4.97 -34.92
CA GLY A 88 18.52 5.92 -35.08
C GLY A 88 18.11 6.64 -33.78
N PRO A 89 17.17 7.58 -33.86
CA PRO A 89 16.63 8.26 -32.68
C PRO A 89 15.85 7.28 -31.79
N THR A 90 15.80 7.59 -30.49
CA THR A 90 14.98 6.86 -29.52
C THR A 90 13.50 7.13 -29.73
N LEU A 91 12.71 6.07 -29.62
CA LEU A 91 11.26 6.11 -29.83
C LEU A 91 10.52 6.41 -28.52
N LEU A 92 9.48 7.28 -28.57
CA LEU A 92 8.60 7.55 -27.42
C LEU A 92 7.81 6.32 -26.99
N GLN A 93 7.66 5.35 -27.87
CA GLN A 93 7.03 4.06 -27.61
C GLN A 93 7.80 3.23 -26.57
N ASP A 94 9.06 3.57 -26.28
CA ASP A 94 9.84 2.91 -25.23
C ASP A 94 9.27 3.22 -23.83
N HIS A 95 8.30 2.42 -23.41
CA HIS A 95 7.69 2.54 -22.10
C HIS A 95 8.69 2.29 -20.97
N HIS A 96 9.54 1.27 -21.10
CA HIS A 96 10.52 0.92 -20.08
C HIS A 96 11.49 2.07 -19.80
N LEU A 97 12.00 2.71 -20.86
CA LEU A 97 12.86 3.88 -20.73
C LEU A 97 12.16 5.06 -20.05
N ARG A 98 10.96 5.42 -20.53
CA ARG A 98 10.20 6.55 -19.97
C ARG A 98 9.95 6.37 -18.49
N GLU A 99 9.47 5.19 -18.11
CA GLU A 99 9.18 4.85 -16.73
C GLU A 99 10.42 4.94 -15.84
N LYS A 100 11.55 4.37 -16.28
CA LYS A 100 12.82 4.38 -15.53
C LYS A 100 13.32 5.80 -15.24
N ILE A 101 13.21 6.71 -16.22
CA ILE A 101 13.63 8.11 -16.05
C ILE A 101 12.66 8.86 -15.14
N THR A 102 11.35 8.74 -15.37
CA THR A 102 10.34 9.45 -14.57
C THR A 102 10.33 8.98 -13.12
N SER A 103 10.55 7.69 -12.87
CA SER A 103 10.61 7.14 -11.52
C SER A 103 11.80 7.67 -10.72
N ARG A 104 12.94 7.94 -11.39
CA ARG A 104 14.12 8.56 -10.77
C ARG A 104 13.91 10.05 -10.48
N LEU A 105 13.10 10.75 -11.28
CA LEU A 105 12.95 12.21 -11.20
C LEU A 105 11.92 12.68 -10.15
N LYS A 106 11.32 11.78 -9.35
CA LYS A 106 10.42 12.22 -8.27
C LYS A 106 11.20 13.13 -7.31
N PRO A 107 10.82 14.41 -7.15
CA PRO A 107 11.50 15.29 -6.22
C PRO A 107 11.34 14.74 -4.80
N SER A 108 12.45 14.56 -4.08
CA SER A 108 12.39 14.34 -2.64
C SER A 108 11.74 15.56 -2.03
N VAL A 109 10.46 15.44 -1.67
CA VAL A 109 9.83 16.41 -0.77
C VAL A 109 10.45 16.16 0.60
N GLN A 110 11.57 16.84 0.90
CA GLN A 110 12.06 16.94 2.27
C GLN A 110 10.93 17.52 3.11
N HIS A 111 10.35 16.70 3.98
CA HIS A 111 9.48 17.21 5.03
C HIS A 111 10.38 17.85 6.09
N PRO A 112 9.99 19.02 6.65
CA PRO A 112 10.76 19.71 7.68
C PRO A 112 10.84 18.89 8.98
#